data_AF-A0A447TE46-F1
#
_entry.id   AF-A0A447TE46-F1
#
_cell.length_a   1.000
_cell.length_b   1.000
_cell.length_c   1.000
_cell.angle_alpha   90.00
_cell.angle_beta   90.00
_cell.angle_gamma   90.00
#
_symmetry.space_group_name_H-M   'P 1'
#
loop_
_entity.id
_entity.type
_entity.pdbx_description
1 polymer ?
#
loop_
_entity_poly.entity_id
_entity_poly.type
_entity_poly.pdbx_seq_one_letter_code
_entity_poly.pdbx_strand_id
1 'polypeptide(L)'
;MIFVDFIRIKQKWCGVLNPETGEVEPALPIVDSGVVGKWGRDMETGEINENPEWGAHGHLHIRGSFDSLVRVRCDGYTVEVEGNVGRLDRPDNVFNLDFDQTIEACNQLLARFRLPPFCKGERVRNENPSDYDRKHAISSMMWTGATISELHVTQNYATGSAANADAFVRWLSTQSMSNIKRSRTSPESCTWGSEGGRKKITAYIKHLEMLAPGHCHGRSKPQIKLDPVYRYAQEQGIVRLELKAKRLMLRDAGLRYLGDITMSALVDLYQEHVGPLVGRVREDVTRLDIDCLPRKLRLTAACYLRGEDLRQHLSQATFYRHAKELRGYGIDIAEPLAKFEKISHVIKVIEATPLTAPDWYWQHQRDTFVADERAQLERTQRKLALAANDETSPIRAVANGDRLDHFDTAIQEYTAGGHGAGKGLRPTSAIERRGGFLSADDTWPWVQS
;
A
#
# COMPACT_ATOMS: atom_id res chain seq x y z
N MET A 1 0.00 4.49 -18.49
CA MET A 1 1.29 4.17 -17.84
C MET A 1 1.03 3.33 -16.60
N ILE A 2 1.84 2.32 -16.34
CA ILE A 2 1.80 1.54 -15.09
C ILE A 2 2.59 2.31 -14.02
N PHE A 3 2.10 2.33 -12.79
CA PHE A 3 2.72 3.03 -11.66
C PHE A 3 2.57 2.23 -10.37
N VAL A 4 3.26 2.66 -9.31
CA VAL A 4 3.22 2.03 -7.99
C VAL A 4 2.28 2.81 -7.07
N ASP A 5 1.28 2.14 -6.51
CA ASP A 5 0.34 2.75 -5.55
C ASP A 5 0.68 2.46 -4.09
N PHE A 6 1.49 1.45 -3.82
CA PHE A 6 1.89 1.08 -2.47
C PHE A 6 3.15 0.23 -2.52
N ILE A 7 4.02 0.44 -1.53
CA ILE A 7 5.22 -0.36 -1.34
C ILE A 7 5.39 -0.70 0.15
N ARG A 8 5.84 -1.93 0.41
CA ARG A 8 6.38 -2.34 1.71
C ARG A 8 7.81 -2.85 1.49
N ILE A 9 8.77 -1.99 1.77
CA ILE A 9 10.21 -2.22 1.56
C ILE A 9 10.95 -2.20 2.91
N LYS A 10 11.97 -3.05 3.02
CA LYS A 10 12.87 -3.05 4.17
C LYS A 10 14.29 -3.45 3.83
N GLN A 11 15.24 -2.99 4.64
CA GLN A 11 16.65 -3.35 4.54
C GLN A 11 17.25 -3.47 5.94
N LYS A 12 18.07 -4.50 6.12
CA LYS A 12 18.84 -4.72 7.36
C LYS A 12 20.27 -4.21 7.15
N TRP A 13 20.79 -3.56 8.19
CA TRP A 13 22.14 -3.03 8.25
C TRP A 13 22.94 -3.74 9.35
N CYS A 14 24.24 -3.80 9.17
CA CYS A 14 25.15 -4.30 10.19
C CYS A 14 25.22 -3.28 11.34
N GLY A 15 25.24 -3.77 12.57
CA GLY A 15 25.59 -2.93 13.73
C GLY A 15 27.08 -2.67 13.81
N VAL A 16 27.48 -1.95 14.85
CA VAL A 16 28.88 -1.69 15.19
C VAL A 16 29.29 -2.66 16.29
N LEU A 17 30.39 -3.40 16.11
CA LEU A 17 30.94 -4.23 17.17
C LEU A 17 31.56 -3.31 18.23
N ASN A 18 31.06 -3.37 19.45
CA ASN A 18 31.70 -2.73 20.60
C ASN A 18 32.90 -3.59 21.02
N PRO A 19 34.14 -3.07 20.94
CA PRO A 19 35.33 -3.85 21.25
C PRO A 19 35.50 -4.17 22.74
N GLU A 20 34.84 -3.42 23.64
CA GLU A 20 34.92 -3.61 25.09
C GLU A 20 33.94 -4.67 25.58
N THR A 21 32.70 -4.67 25.06
CA THR A 21 31.67 -5.63 25.44
C THR A 21 31.65 -6.87 24.55
N GLY A 22 32.20 -6.77 23.34
CA GLY A 22 32.10 -7.81 22.30
C GLY A 22 30.72 -7.92 21.68
N GLU A 23 29.78 -7.04 22.03
CA GLU A 23 28.42 -7.04 21.53
C GLU A 23 28.28 -6.17 20.27
N VAL A 24 27.39 -6.57 19.36
CA VAL A 24 27.04 -5.74 18.21
C VAL A 24 25.95 -4.78 18.65
N GLU A 25 26.23 -3.49 18.54
CA GLU A 25 25.36 -2.38 18.90
C GLU A 25 24.66 -1.77 17.68
N PRO A 26 23.47 -1.16 17.85
CA PRO A 26 22.74 -0.53 16.76
C PRO A 26 23.53 0.64 16.17
N ALA A 27 23.69 0.66 14.84
CA ALA A 27 24.42 1.71 14.13
C ALA A 27 23.52 2.86 13.67
N LEU A 28 22.19 2.65 13.66
CA LEU A 28 21.23 3.57 13.08
C LEU A 28 20.39 4.30 14.13
N PRO A 29 19.93 5.53 13.83
CA PRO A 29 18.91 6.20 14.64
C PRO A 29 17.65 5.36 14.80
N ILE A 30 17.10 5.29 16.01
CA ILE A 30 15.80 4.68 16.26
C ILE A 30 14.71 5.63 15.74
N VAL A 31 13.78 5.09 14.95
CA VAL A 31 12.62 5.81 14.41
C VAL A 31 11.39 4.95 14.65
N ASP A 32 10.59 5.30 15.64
CA ASP A 32 9.35 4.59 15.98
C ASP A 32 8.30 5.55 16.56
N SER A 33 7.12 5.01 16.87
CA SER A 33 6.08 5.72 17.63
C SER A 33 6.04 5.27 19.10
N GLY A 34 7.13 4.71 19.62
CA GLY A 34 7.20 3.99 20.88
C GLY A 34 7.12 2.46 20.74
N VAL A 35 7.09 1.78 21.89
CA VAL A 35 7.13 0.31 22.00
C VAL A 35 5.75 -0.24 22.36
N VAL A 36 5.31 -1.27 21.62
CA VAL A 36 4.10 -2.05 21.93
C VAL A 36 4.55 -3.40 22.48
N GLY A 37 4.03 -3.79 23.64
CA GLY A 37 4.35 -5.07 24.27
C GLY A 37 3.14 -5.86 24.71
N LYS A 38 3.39 -7.12 25.06
CA LYS A 38 2.44 -7.94 25.81
C LYS A 38 2.91 -8.02 27.25
N TRP A 39 2.06 -7.65 28.18
CA TRP A 39 2.29 -7.85 29.60
C TRP A 39 1.46 -9.03 30.09
N GLY A 40 2.10 -9.90 30.87
CA GLY A 40 1.40 -10.95 31.59
C GLY A 40 0.43 -10.35 32.60
N ARG A 41 -0.58 -11.11 32.96
CA ARG A 41 -1.46 -10.78 34.07
C ARG A 41 -1.35 -11.91 35.09
N ASP A 42 -1.12 -11.55 36.35
CA ASP A 42 -1.18 -12.52 37.43
C ASP A 42 -2.61 -13.08 37.52
N MET A 43 -2.73 -14.41 37.55
CA MET A 43 -4.02 -15.09 37.49
C MET A 43 -4.75 -15.10 38.84
N GLU A 44 -4.05 -14.86 39.95
CA GLU A 44 -4.61 -14.82 41.30
C GLU A 44 -4.95 -13.38 41.72
N THR A 45 -4.07 -12.42 41.44
CA THR A 45 -4.26 -11.02 41.83
C THR A 45 -4.95 -10.19 40.73
N GLY A 46 -4.88 -10.63 39.48
CA GLY A 46 -5.41 -9.90 38.32
C GLY A 46 -4.57 -8.68 37.92
N GLU A 47 -3.42 -8.46 38.57
CA GLU A 47 -2.52 -7.34 38.32
C GLU A 47 -1.70 -7.56 37.05
N ILE A 48 -1.35 -6.46 36.37
CA ILE A 48 -0.49 -6.50 35.18
C ILE A 48 0.95 -6.60 35.66
N ASN A 49 1.70 -7.58 35.16
CA ASN A 49 3.12 -7.72 35.45
C ASN A 49 3.86 -6.47 34.97
N GLU A 50 4.82 -5.96 35.74
CA GLU A 50 5.58 -4.77 35.35
C GLU A 50 6.49 -5.02 34.13
N ASN A 51 7.05 -6.24 34.05
CA ASN A 51 7.92 -6.65 32.96
C ASN A 51 7.11 -7.20 31.78
N PRO A 52 7.34 -6.71 30.54
CA PRO A 52 6.69 -7.25 29.36
C PRO A 52 7.22 -8.66 29.04
N GLU A 53 6.33 -9.55 28.58
CA GLU A 53 6.71 -10.85 28.01
C GLU A 53 7.47 -10.68 26.69
N TRP A 54 7.06 -9.69 25.89
CA TRP A 54 7.77 -9.24 24.69
C TRP A 54 7.37 -7.80 24.35
N GLY A 55 8.25 -7.09 23.65
CA GLY A 55 8.02 -5.73 23.13
C GLY A 55 8.54 -5.59 21.69
N ALA A 56 7.89 -4.75 20.91
CA ALA A 56 8.29 -4.42 19.54
C ALA A 56 8.12 -2.92 19.28
N HIS A 57 9.06 -2.35 18.52
CA HIS A 57 9.00 -0.96 18.08
C HIS A 57 7.81 -0.77 17.11
N GLY A 58 6.96 0.22 17.38
CA GLY A 58 5.85 0.60 16.51
C GLY A 58 6.31 1.38 15.28
N HIS A 59 5.49 1.41 14.23
CA HIS A 59 5.77 2.28 13.09
C HIS A 59 5.45 3.75 13.43
N LEU A 60 6.39 4.65 13.14
CA LEU A 60 6.11 6.08 13.11
C LEU A 60 5.17 6.38 11.94
N HIS A 61 4.01 6.95 12.25
CA HIS A 61 3.01 7.37 11.27
C HIS A 61 3.30 8.79 10.80
N ILE A 62 3.75 8.92 9.55
CA ILE A 62 3.98 10.20 8.91
C ILE A 62 2.71 10.60 8.17
N ARG A 63 1.97 11.54 8.75
CA ARG A 63 0.78 12.11 8.14
C ARG A 63 1.18 13.35 7.35
N GLY A 64 0.93 13.33 6.05
CA GLY A 64 1.11 14.48 5.19
C GLY A 64 -0.17 15.28 5.00
N SER A 65 -0.12 16.27 4.11
CA SER A 65 -1.31 16.97 3.62
C SER A 65 -2.32 15.98 3.02
N PHE A 66 -3.59 16.41 2.98
CA PHE A 66 -4.71 15.61 2.47
C PHE A 66 -4.87 14.22 3.13
N ASP A 67 -4.52 14.11 4.42
CA ASP A 67 -4.60 12.87 5.20
C ASP A 67 -3.83 11.68 4.57
N SER A 68 -2.80 11.99 3.77
CA SER A 68 -1.87 10.98 3.27
C SER A 68 -1.07 10.38 4.44
N LEU A 69 -0.75 9.08 4.34
CA LEU A 69 -0.07 8.36 5.41
C LEU A 69 1.01 7.44 4.82
N VAL A 70 2.23 7.60 5.33
CA VAL A 70 3.33 6.66 5.15
C VAL A 70 3.85 6.28 6.52
N ARG A 71 4.29 5.03 6.66
CA ARG A 71 4.83 4.47 7.89
C ARG A 71 6.32 4.25 7.73
N VAL A 72 7.09 4.70 8.70
CA VAL A 72 8.55 4.48 8.76
C VAL A 72 8.89 3.82 10.09
N ARG A 73 9.83 2.88 10.07
CA ARG A 73 10.36 2.27 11.29
C ARG A 73 11.86 2.02 11.15
N CYS A 74 12.61 2.32 12.21
CA CYS A 74 13.97 1.85 12.39
C CYS A 74 14.19 1.39 13.83
N ASP A 75 14.64 0.15 14.01
CA ASP A 75 14.98 -0.44 15.30
C ASP A 75 16.50 -0.43 15.59
N GLY A 76 17.24 0.45 14.92
CA GLY A 76 18.70 0.53 15.00
C GLY A 76 19.45 -0.43 14.06
N TYR A 77 18.76 -1.41 13.48
CA TYR A 77 19.33 -2.36 12.51
C TYR A 77 18.54 -2.44 11.21
N THR A 78 17.21 -2.43 11.29
CA THR A 78 16.32 -2.64 10.16
C THR A 78 15.56 -1.37 9.87
N VAL A 79 15.65 -0.88 8.64
CA VAL A 79 14.86 0.24 8.14
C VAL A 79 13.68 -0.30 7.35
N GLU A 80 12.48 0.20 7.63
CA GLU A 80 11.25 -0.19 6.95
C GLU A 80 10.44 1.04 6.52
N VAL A 81 9.92 1.00 5.29
CA VAL A 81 8.96 1.97 4.77
C VAL A 81 7.75 1.21 4.22
N GLU A 82 6.57 1.68 4.61
CA GLU A 82 5.29 1.12 4.18
C GLU A 82 4.29 2.23 3.85
N GLY A 83 3.71 2.21 2.66
CA GLY A 83 2.63 3.12 2.29
C GLY A 83 2.61 3.51 0.82
N ASN A 84 1.71 4.45 0.49
CA ASN A 84 1.69 5.11 -0.81
C ASN A 84 2.60 6.36 -0.77
N VAL A 85 3.90 6.14 -0.97
CA VAL A 85 4.91 7.21 -0.86
C VAL A 85 4.71 8.27 -1.93
N GLY A 86 4.38 7.88 -3.17
CA GLY A 86 4.14 8.81 -4.25
C GLY A 86 2.88 9.68 -4.11
N ARG A 87 2.03 9.41 -3.11
CA ARG A 87 0.87 10.24 -2.75
C ARG A 87 1.10 11.07 -1.49
N LEU A 88 2.23 10.91 -0.79
CA LEU A 88 2.51 11.72 0.39
C LEU A 88 2.40 13.21 0.02
N ASP A 89 1.62 13.96 0.79
CA ASP A 89 1.31 15.38 0.59
C ASP A 89 0.47 15.74 -0.65
N ARG A 90 -0.12 14.76 -1.33
CA ARG A 90 -0.94 14.98 -2.54
C ARG A 90 -2.44 14.80 -2.34
N PRO A 91 -3.28 15.61 -3.01
CA PRO A 91 -4.74 15.57 -2.89
C PRO A 91 -5.37 14.28 -3.43
N ASP A 92 -4.74 13.60 -4.38
CA ASP A 92 -5.17 12.33 -4.94
C ASP A 92 -3.99 11.50 -5.48
N ASN A 93 -4.29 10.25 -5.84
CA ASN A 93 -3.38 9.32 -6.51
C ASN A 93 -3.91 8.85 -7.86
N VAL A 94 -4.68 9.67 -8.60
CA VAL A 94 -5.18 9.30 -9.93
C VAL A 94 -4.01 8.91 -10.84
N PHE A 95 -2.88 9.60 -10.78
CA PHE A 95 -1.61 9.08 -11.30
C PHE A 95 -0.56 9.07 -10.20
N ASN A 96 0.42 8.19 -10.32
CA ASN A 96 1.46 8.00 -9.32
C ASN A 96 2.83 7.79 -9.96
N LEU A 97 3.84 7.67 -9.11
CA LEU A 97 5.23 7.47 -9.49
C LEU A 97 5.46 6.08 -10.11
N ASP A 98 6.42 5.99 -11.02
CA ASP A 98 6.97 4.69 -11.40
C ASP A 98 7.81 4.09 -10.25
N PHE A 99 8.40 2.91 -10.48
CA PHE A 99 9.15 2.21 -9.45
C PHE A 99 10.41 2.95 -9.02
N ASP A 100 11.22 3.43 -9.97
CA ASP A 100 12.48 4.09 -9.65
C ASP A 100 12.23 5.41 -8.91
N GLN A 101 11.23 6.18 -9.36
CA GLN A 101 10.75 7.37 -8.67
C GLN A 101 10.18 7.05 -7.28
N THR A 102 9.51 5.90 -7.11
CA THR A 102 9.01 5.46 -5.79
C THR A 102 10.14 5.12 -4.83
N ILE A 103 11.21 4.48 -5.31
CA ILE A 103 12.39 4.16 -4.50
C ILE A 103 13.14 5.43 -4.11
N GLU A 104 13.34 6.34 -5.06
CA GLU A 104 13.87 7.68 -4.78
C GLU A 104 13.02 8.38 -3.72
N ALA A 105 11.69 8.21 -3.78
CA ALA A 105 10.80 8.76 -2.77
C ALA A 105 10.88 8.16 -1.38
N CYS A 106 11.07 6.85 -1.30
CA CYS A 106 11.43 6.22 -0.04
C CYS A 106 12.75 6.81 0.51
N ASN A 107 13.77 6.95 -0.34
CA ASN A 107 15.11 7.37 0.10
C ASN A 107 15.14 8.81 0.60
N GLN A 108 14.47 9.73 -0.10
CA GLN A 108 14.32 11.11 0.35
C GLN A 108 13.50 11.20 1.66
N LEU A 109 12.49 10.35 1.85
CA LEU A 109 11.77 10.26 3.12
C LEU A 109 12.68 9.78 4.26
N LEU A 110 13.53 8.78 4.01
CA LEU A 110 14.48 8.25 4.98
C LEU A 110 15.56 9.28 5.38
N ALA A 111 16.02 10.08 4.42
CA ALA A 111 17.00 11.14 4.67
C ALA A 111 16.54 12.13 5.74
N ARG A 112 15.23 12.40 5.86
CA ARG A 112 14.64 13.26 6.90
C ARG A 112 14.93 12.77 8.32
N PHE A 113 15.15 11.47 8.49
CA PHE A 113 15.46 10.84 9.77
C PHE A 113 16.94 10.45 9.88
N ARG A 114 17.79 10.93 8.96
CA ARG A 114 19.21 10.53 8.86
C ARG A 114 19.39 9.02 8.72
N LEU A 115 18.41 8.35 8.11
CA LEU A 115 18.48 6.92 7.81
C LEU A 115 19.12 6.71 6.44
N PRO A 116 19.90 5.63 6.25
CA PRO A 116 20.54 5.34 4.97
C PRO A 116 19.50 4.98 3.90
N PRO A 117 19.78 5.28 2.62
CA PRO A 117 18.87 4.96 1.53
C PRO A 117 18.79 3.45 1.31
N PHE A 118 17.65 2.98 0.80
CA PHE A 118 17.55 1.63 0.28
C PHE A 118 18.47 1.45 -0.92
N CYS A 119 19.21 0.35 -0.93
CA CYS A 119 20.11 0.01 -2.02
C CYS A 119 19.92 -1.46 -2.45
N LYS A 120 20.33 -1.78 -3.68
CA LYS A 120 20.32 -3.17 -4.16
C LYS A 120 21.32 -4.05 -3.42
N GLY A 121 22.38 -3.48 -2.84
CA GLY A 121 23.48 -4.23 -2.25
C GLY A 121 24.27 -5.01 -3.30
N GLU A 122 24.85 -6.12 -2.89
CA GLU A 122 25.65 -7.00 -3.73
C GLU A 122 24.86 -8.24 -4.12
N ARG A 123 25.12 -8.73 -5.33
CA ARG A 123 24.55 -9.98 -5.81
C ARG A 123 25.36 -11.13 -5.26
N VAL A 124 24.73 -11.98 -4.45
CA VAL A 124 25.37 -13.11 -3.78
C VAL A 124 24.62 -14.41 -4.07
N ARG A 125 25.31 -15.53 -3.94
CA ARG A 125 24.68 -16.85 -4.04
C ARG A 125 24.12 -17.24 -2.68
N ASN A 126 22.86 -17.66 -2.67
CA ASN A 126 22.26 -18.38 -1.57
C ASN A 126 22.90 -19.77 -1.46
N GLU A 127 23.75 -19.96 -0.46
CA GLU A 127 24.41 -21.24 -0.20
C GLU A 127 23.44 -22.28 0.36
N ASN A 128 22.34 -21.84 0.99
CA ASN A 128 21.34 -22.69 1.63
C ASN A 128 19.94 -22.44 1.04
N PRO A 129 19.69 -22.82 -0.23
CA PRO A 129 18.36 -22.70 -0.83
C PRO A 129 17.36 -23.60 -0.10
N SER A 130 16.14 -23.10 0.09
CA SER A 130 15.10 -23.92 0.71
C SER A 130 14.66 -25.07 -0.22
N ASP A 131 14.06 -26.12 0.34
CA ASP A 131 13.48 -27.21 -0.47
C ASP A 131 12.43 -26.69 -1.46
N TYR A 132 11.71 -25.64 -1.07
CA TYR A 132 10.77 -24.97 -1.95
C TYR A 132 11.48 -24.34 -3.15
N ASP A 133 12.59 -23.63 -2.93
CA ASP A 133 13.35 -22.97 -3.98
C ASP A 133 13.94 -23.99 -4.95
N ARG A 134 14.47 -25.11 -4.41
CA ARG A 134 14.96 -26.24 -5.22
C ARG A 134 13.86 -26.85 -6.08
N LYS A 135 12.67 -27.08 -5.50
CA LYS A 135 11.53 -27.67 -6.21
C LYS A 135 10.95 -26.79 -7.32
N HIS A 136 10.92 -25.47 -7.10
CA HIS A 136 10.34 -24.51 -8.03
C HIS A 136 11.39 -23.82 -8.92
N ALA A 137 12.63 -24.33 -8.91
CA ALA A 137 13.77 -23.79 -9.65
C ALA A 137 13.95 -22.26 -9.45
N ILE A 138 13.67 -21.77 -8.25
CA ILE A 138 13.86 -20.36 -7.91
C ILE A 138 15.37 -20.09 -7.88
N SER A 139 15.78 -19.01 -8.56
CA SER A 139 17.17 -18.60 -8.64
C SER A 139 17.81 -18.59 -7.24
N SER A 140 18.94 -19.29 -7.11
CA SER A 140 19.75 -19.22 -5.89
C SER A 140 20.54 -17.93 -5.81
N MET A 141 20.52 -17.06 -6.82
CA MET A 141 21.10 -15.72 -6.70
C MET A 141 20.14 -14.82 -5.94
N MET A 142 20.66 -14.10 -4.95
CA MET A 142 19.94 -13.12 -4.16
C MET A 142 20.74 -11.82 -4.04
N TRP A 143 20.13 -10.81 -3.43
CA TRP A 143 20.79 -9.55 -3.14
C TRP A 143 20.90 -9.31 -1.64
N THR A 144 21.99 -8.67 -1.20
CA THR A 144 22.19 -8.33 0.21
C THR A 144 21.45 -7.06 0.66
N GLY A 145 20.93 -6.29 -0.30
CA GLY A 145 20.24 -5.02 -0.04
C GLY A 145 18.76 -5.15 0.32
N ALA A 146 17.98 -4.14 -0.07
CA ALA A 146 16.58 -4.02 0.27
C ALA A 146 15.72 -5.14 -0.33
N THR A 147 14.71 -5.56 0.44
CA THR A 147 13.71 -6.53 0.03
C THR A 147 12.31 -5.92 0.06
N ILE A 148 11.49 -6.28 -0.93
CA ILE A 148 10.11 -5.82 -1.06
C ILE A 148 9.18 -6.96 -0.71
N SER A 149 8.23 -6.69 0.16
CA SER A 149 7.28 -7.69 0.67
C SER A 149 5.87 -7.48 0.18
N GLU A 150 5.56 -6.30 -0.33
CA GLU A 150 4.31 -5.99 -0.98
C GLU A 150 4.53 -4.84 -1.94
N LEU A 151 3.92 -4.95 -3.12
CA LEU A 151 3.93 -3.93 -4.15
C LEU A 151 2.56 -3.90 -4.82
N HIS A 152 1.95 -2.72 -4.93
CA HIS A 152 0.69 -2.54 -5.66
C HIS A 152 1.02 -1.91 -7.01
N VAL A 153 0.94 -2.72 -8.07
CA VAL A 153 1.22 -2.32 -9.45
C VAL A 153 -0.11 -1.97 -10.11
N THR A 154 -0.24 -0.74 -10.57
CA THR A 154 -1.54 -0.18 -10.96
C THR A 154 -1.52 0.36 -12.39
N GLN A 155 -2.64 0.22 -13.09
CA GLN A 155 -2.90 0.90 -14.35
C GLN A 155 -4.33 1.46 -14.40
N ASN A 156 -4.45 2.68 -14.91
CA ASN A 156 -5.75 3.25 -15.24
C ASN A 156 -6.12 2.94 -16.70
N TYR A 157 -7.39 2.66 -16.92
CA TYR A 157 -8.00 2.51 -18.23
C TYR A 157 -9.07 3.58 -18.43
N ALA A 158 -9.00 4.31 -19.53
CA ALA A 158 -10.10 5.14 -19.99
C ALA A 158 -11.12 4.28 -20.72
N THR A 159 -12.40 4.49 -20.41
CA THR A 159 -13.53 3.81 -21.06
C THR A 159 -14.41 4.78 -21.87
N GLY A 160 -14.07 6.08 -21.84
CA GLY A 160 -14.69 7.15 -22.62
C GLY A 160 -15.93 7.79 -21.98
N SER A 161 -16.48 7.23 -20.89
CA SER A 161 -17.53 7.89 -20.08
C SER A 161 -17.77 7.16 -18.77
N ALA A 162 -18.38 7.83 -17.79
CA ALA A 162 -18.80 7.18 -16.53
C ALA A 162 -19.77 6.00 -16.73
N ALA A 163 -20.68 6.08 -17.73
CA ALA A 163 -21.61 4.99 -18.04
C ALA A 163 -20.88 3.78 -18.63
N ASN A 164 -19.89 4.00 -19.50
CA ASN A 164 -19.04 2.93 -20.01
C ASN A 164 -18.17 2.33 -18.88
N ALA A 165 -17.69 3.14 -17.93
CA ALA A 165 -16.92 2.65 -16.79
C ALA A 165 -17.74 1.68 -15.92
N ASP A 166 -19.00 2.02 -15.64
CA ASP A 166 -19.95 1.15 -14.94
C ASP A 166 -20.17 -0.16 -15.70
N ALA A 167 -20.53 -0.10 -16.99
CA ALA A 167 -20.69 -1.29 -17.82
C ALA A 167 -19.41 -2.16 -17.90
N PHE A 168 -18.23 -1.53 -17.97
CA PHE A 168 -16.94 -2.22 -17.99
C PHE A 168 -16.66 -2.96 -16.68
N VAL A 169 -16.89 -2.33 -15.52
CA VAL A 169 -16.72 -2.99 -14.21
C VAL A 169 -17.76 -4.10 -14.01
N ARG A 170 -19.00 -3.91 -14.48
CA ARG A 170 -20.02 -4.98 -14.49
C ARG A 170 -19.55 -6.18 -15.29
N TRP A 171 -19.05 -5.96 -16.51
CA TRP A 171 -18.53 -7.02 -17.35
C TRP A 171 -17.31 -7.70 -16.72
N LEU A 172 -16.35 -6.93 -16.21
CA LEU A 172 -15.18 -7.46 -15.49
C LEU A 172 -15.64 -8.37 -14.35
N SER A 173 -16.69 -7.98 -13.64
CA SER A 173 -17.21 -8.79 -12.56
C SER A 173 -17.76 -10.16 -13.00
N THR A 174 -18.04 -10.40 -14.27
CA THR A 174 -18.42 -11.74 -14.76
C THR A 174 -17.22 -12.66 -14.98
N GLN A 175 -16.02 -12.09 -15.07
CA GLN A 175 -14.81 -12.84 -15.43
C GLN A 175 -14.26 -13.61 -14.25
N SER A 176 -13.95 -14.90 -14.45
CA SER A 176 -13.26 -15.72 -13.45
C SER A 176 -11.77 -15.88 -13.76
N MET A 177 -10.99 -16.11 -12.71
CA MET A 177 -9.58 -16.48 -12.80
C MET A 177 -9.37 -17.85 -12.15
N SER A 178 -8.54 -18.67 -12.80
CA SER A 178 -8.22 -20.01 -12.30
C SER A 178 -7.66 -19.95 -10.88
N ASN A 179 -8.22 -20.76 -9.98
CA ASN A 179 -7.77 -20.90 -8.59
C ASN A 179 -7.80 -19.61 -7.76
N ILE A 180 -8.61 -18.62 -8.16
CA ILE A 180 -8.73 -17.34 -7.46
C ILE A 180 -10.20 -17.02 -7.26
N LYS A 181 -10.62 -16.93 -6.00
CA LYS A 181 -11.99 -16.54 -5.65
C LYS A 181 -12.25 -15.10 -6.11
N ARG A 182 -13.39 -14.90 -6.77
CA ARG A 182 -13.92 -13.57 -7.08
C ARG A 182 -14.81 -13.08 -5.95
N SER A 183 -14.75 -11.79 -5.66
CA SER A 183 -15.69 -11.11 -4.77
C SER A 183 -16.11 -9.77 -5.35
N ARG A 184 -17.38 -9.43 -5.14
CA ARG A 184 -17.91 -8.14 -5.52
C ARG A 184 -18.64 -7.56 -4.33
N THR A 185 -18.04 -6.54 -3.71
CA THR A 185 -18.58 -5.89 -2.52
C THR A 185 -19.51 -4.74 -2.91
N SER A 186 -19.26 -4.10 -4.05
CA SER A 186 -20.07 -2.98 -4.53
C SER A 186 -20.23 -2.96 -6.06
N PRO A 187 -21.24 -2.26 -6.61
CA PRO A 187 -21.41 -2.15 -8.05
C PRO A 187 -20.20 -1.55 -8.77
N GLU A 188 -19.53 -0.59 -8.14
CA GLU A 188 -18.41 0.18 -8.66
C GLU A 188 -17.04 -0.49 -8.50
N SER A 189 -16.97 -1.67 -7.87
CA SER A 189 -15.71 -2.41 -7.68
C SER A 189 -15.85 -3.92 -7.82
N CYS A 190 -14.82 -4.57 -8.34
CA CYS A 190 -14.69 -6.02 -8.39
C CYS A 190 -13.30 -6.43 -7.91
N THR A 191 -13.20 -7.59 -7.27
CA THR A 191 -11.95 -8.11 -6.71
C THR A 191 -11.77 -9.58 -7.02
N TRP A 192 -10.53 -9.99 -7.20
CA TRP A 192 -10.13 -11.38 -7.30
C TRP A 192 -8.97 -11.65 -6.34
N GLY A 193 -9.10 -12.69 -5.54
CA GLY A 193 -8.15 -13.04 -4.48
C GLY A 193 -8.55 -12.45 -3.14
N SER A 194 -7.69 -12.61 -2.15
CA SER A 194 -7.96 -12.21 -0.77
C SER A 194 -6.77 -11.47 -0.18
N GLU A 195 -7.00 -10.73 0.91
CA GLU A 195 -5.92 -10.02 1.59
C GLU A 195 -4.91 -10.97 2.28
N GLY A 196 -5.26 -12.23 2.54
CA GLY A 196 -4.30 -13.23 3.00
C GLY A 196 -3.56 -13.98 1.88
N GLY A 197 -3.96 -13.76 0.62
CA GLY A 197 -3.45 -14.52 -0.53
C GLY A 197 -2.07 -14.08 -1.01
N ARG A 198 -1.55 -14.77 -2.03
CA ARG A 198 -0.29 -14.38 -2.71
C ARG A 198 -0.44 -13.12 -3.56
N LYS A 199 -1.65 -12.91 -4.08
CA LYS A 199 -2.02 -11.75 -4.89
C LYS A 199 -3.48 -11.38 -4.71
N LYS A 200 -3.80 -10.13 -4.96
CA LYS A 200 -5.16 -9.62 -5.05
C LYS A 200 -5.23 -8.64 -6.20
N ILE A 201 -6.22 -8.79 -7.07
CA ILE A 201 -6.51 -7.85 -8.15
C ILE A 201 -7.80 -7.13 -7.78
N THR A 202 -7.81 -5.79 -7.86
CA THR A 202 -9.00 -4.99 -7.62
C THR A 202 -9.22 -4.03 -8.78
N ALA A 203 -10.42 -4.07 -9.36
CA ALA A 203 -10.87 -3.15 -10.38
C ALA A 203 -11.93 -2.21 -9.78
N TYR A 204 -11.84 -0.90 -10.00
CA TYR A 204 -12.82 0.04 -9.49
C TYR A 204 -12.91 1.34 -10.28
N ILE A 205 -14.08 1.99 -10.21
CA ILE A 205 -14.34 3.28 -10.86
C ILE A 205 -13.73 4.41 -10.03
N LYS A 206 -12.70 5.08 -10.57
CA LYS A 206 -11.85 5.98 -9.76
C LYS A 206 -12.59 7.21 -9.24
N HIS A 207 -13.43 7.85 -10.06
CA HIS A 207 -14.16 9.05 -9.62
C HIS A 207 -15.18 8.74 -8.50
N LEU A 208 -15.79 7.55 -8.50
CA LEU A 208 -16.67 7.14 -7.41
C LEU A 208 -15.88 6.81 -6.14
N GLU A 209 -14.71 6.18 -6.27
CA GLU A 209 -13.80 5.94 -5.14
C GLU A 209 -13.34 7.26 -4.50
N MET A 210 -13.05 8.30 -5.27
CA MET A 210 -12.67 9.62 -4.73
C MET A 210 -13.75 10.25 -3.83
N LEU A 211 -15.01 9.81 -3.92
CA LEU A 211 -16.11 10.27 -3.08
C LEU A 211 -16.51 9.28 -1.99
N ALA A 212 -15.86 8.12 -1.92
CA ALA A 212 -16.15 7.08 -0.95
C ALA A 212 -15.68 7.49 0.46
N PRO A 213 -16.36 7.01 1.52
CA PRO A 213 -15.90 7.21 2.89
C PRO A 213 -14.46 6.71 3.08
N GLY A 214 -13.60 7.52 3.70
CA GLY A 214 -12.17 7.21 3.87
C GLY A 214 -11.28 7.60 2.68
N HIS A 215 -11.86 7.92 1.52
CA HIS A 215 -11.14 8.30 0.29
C HIS A 215 -11.36 9.76 -0.11
N CYS A 216 -11.95 10.56 0.79
CA CYS A 216 -12.09 12.01 0.59
C CYS A 216 -10.83 12.79 1.02
N HIS A 217 -9.88 12.15 1.70
CA HIS A 217 -8.52 12.67 1.92
C HIS A 217 -8.48 14.08 2.55
N GLY A 218 -9.25 14.26 3.62
CA GLY A 218 -9.38 15.53 4.32
C GLY A 218 -10.17 16.62 3.60
N ARG A 219 -10.68 16.36 2.38
CA ARG A 219 -11.48 17.30 1.57
C ARG A 219 -12.96 16.94 1.62
N SER A 220 -13.82 17.94 1.42
CA SER A 220 -15.26 17.73 1.29
C SER A 220 -15.64 17.23 -0.12
N LYS A 221 -16.75 16.49 -0.24
CA LYS A 221 -17.26 16.02 -1.54
C LYS A 221 -17.48 17.16 -2.55
N PRO A 222 -18.03 18.35 -2.17
CA PRO A 222 -18.15 19.47 -3.10
C PRO A 222 -16.80 19.97 -3.62
N GLN A 223 -15.79 20.09 -2.75
CA GLN A 223 -14.43 20.48 -3.16
C GLN A 223 -13.86 19.47 -4.17
N ILE A 224 -14.01 18.18 -3.90
CA ILE A 224 -13.53 17.12 -4.81
C ILE A 224 -14.26 17.19 -6.16
N LYS A 225 -15.57 17.43 -6.19
CA LYS A 225 -16.32 17.55 -7.47
C LYS A 225 -15.94 18.78 -8.30
N LEU A 226 -15.44 19.83 -7.67
CA LEU A 226 -14.96 21.03 -8.34
C LEU A 226 -13.54 20.86 -8.89
N ASP A 227 -12.77 19.92 -8.34
CA ASP A 227 -11.41 19.60 -8.75
C ASP A 227 -11.37 19.10 -10.21
N PRO A 228 -10.50 19.68 -11.08
CA PRO A 228 -10.35 19.23 -12.47
C PRO A 228 -9.96 17.75 -12.59
N VAL A 229 -9.23 17.18 -11.61
CA VAL A 229 -8.86 15.76 -11.58
C VAL A 229 -10.08 14.86 -11.46
N TYR A 230 -11.04 15.23 -10.61
CA TYR A 230 -12.27 14.47 -10.46
C TYR A 230 -13.10 14.51 -11.75
N ARG A 231 -13.25 15.69 -12.35
CA ARG A 231 -14.01 15.88 -13.60
C ARG A 231 -13.38 15.08 -14.73
N TYR A 232 -12.06 15.16 -14.87
CA TYR A 232 -11.30 14.35 -15.83
C TYR A 232 -11.53 12.85 -15.61
N ALA A 233 -11.46 12.38 -14.36
CA ALA A 233 -11.68 10.97 -14.05
C ALA A 233 -13.11 10.49 -14.35
N GLN A 234 -14.10 11.37 -14.20
CA GLN A 234 -15.49 11.11 -14.51
C GLN A 234 -15.75 11.11 -16.03
N GLU A 235 -15.27 12.13 -16.73
CA GLU A 235 -15.42 12.32 -18.18
C GLU A 235 -14.76 11.19 -18.97
N GLN A 236 -13.51 10.83 -18.62
CA GLN A 236 -12.78 9.73 -19.26
C GLN A 236 -13.30 8.35 -18.85
N GLY A 237 -14.18 8.27 -17.84
CA GLY A 237 -14.65 7.01 -17.29
C GLY A 237 -13.50 6.15 -16.78
N ILE A 238 -12.64 6.70 -15.91
CA ILE A 238 -11.44 5.99 -15.46
C ILE A 238 -11.80 4.79 -14.59
N VAL A 239 -11.38 3.61 -15.04
CA VAL A 239 -11.38 2.37 -14.26
C VAL A 239 -9.95 2.01 -13.93
N ARG A 240 -9.65 1.89 -12.64
CA ARG A 240 -8.34 1.47 -12.15
C ARG A 240 -8.32 -0.03 -11.96
N LEU A 241 -7.26 -0.68 -12.43
CA LEU A 241 -6.94 -2.06 -12.08
C LEU A 241 -5.63 -2.07 -11.31
N GLU A 242 -5.66 -2.65 -10.11
CA GLU A 242 -4.56 -2.70 -9.17
C GLU A 242 -4.21 -4.17 -8.88
N LEU A 243 -2.95 -4.54 -9.12
CA LEU A 243 -2.37 -5.82 -8.75
C LEU A 243 -1.58 -5.66 -7.45
N LYS A 244 -2.14 -6.12 -6.35
CA LYS A 244 -1.43 -6.26 -5.07
C LYS A 244 -0.59 -7.53 -5.09
N ALA A 245 0.69 -7.40 -5.43
CA ALA A 245 1.66 -8.48 -5.41
C ALA A 245 2.28 -8.61 -4.01
N LYS A 246 2.07 -9.74 -3.34
CA LYS A 246 2.57 -9.98 -1.98
C LYS A 246 3.84 -10.82 -1.98
N ARG A 247 4.50 -10.90 -0.83
CA ARG A 247 5.81 -11.55 -0.61
C ARG A 247 6.02 -12.85 -1.39
N LEU A 248 5.07 -13.78 -1.32
CA LEU A 248 5.22 -15.08 -1.98
C LEU A 248 5.17 -14.96 -3.50
N MET A 249 4.24 -14.16 -4.04
CA MET A 249 4.19 -13.89 -5.48
C MET A 249 5.45 -13.19 -5.97
N LEU A 250 5.90 -12.16 -5.25
CA LEU A 250 7.14 -11.44 -5.59
C LEU A 250 8.35 -12.37 -5.56
N ARG A 251 8.43 -13.27 -4.58
CA ARG A 251 9.50 -14.29 -4.53
C ARG A 251 9.42 -15.25 -5.72
N ASP A 252 8.24 -15.81 -5.98
CA ASP A 252 8.05 -16.81 -7.03
C ASP A 252 8.30 -16.20 -8.43
N ALA A 253 8.07 -14.89 -8.60
CA ALA A 253 8.37 -14.13 -9.82
C ALA A 253 9.81 -13.59 -9.89
N GLY A 254 10.66 -13.82 -8.88
CA GLY A 254 12.01 -13.27 -8.84
C GLY A 254 12.10 -11.76 -8.58
N LEU A 255 11.01 -11.13 -8.13
CA LEU A 255 10.87 -9.69 -7.90
C LEU A 255 10.85 -9.36 -6.39
N ARG A 256 11.62 -10.10 -5.60
CA ARG A 256 11.70 -9.95 -4.15
C ARG A 256 12.72 -8.91 -3.71
N TYR A 257 13.82 -8.83 -4.44
CA TYR A 257 14.97 -8.01 -4.08
C TYR A 257 14.99 -6.76 -4.94
N LEU A 258 15.39 -5.64 -4.36
CA LEU A 258 15.43 -4.36 -5.07
C LEU A 258 16.28 -4.43 -6.36
N GLY A 259 17.38 -5.19 -6.34
CA GLY A 259 18.27 -5.33 -7.51
C GLY A 259 17.70 -6.13 -8.68
N ASP A 260 16.62 -6.90 -8.49
CA ASP A 260 15.96 -7.67 -9.57
C ASP A 260 14.77 -6.92 -10.18
N ILE A 261 14.26 -5.89 -9.51
CA ILE A 261 13.03 -5.22 -9.91
C ILE A 261 13.35 -4.07 -10.85
N THR A 262 12.71 -4.08 -12.01
CA THR A 262 12.75 -3.02 -13.01
C THR A 262 11.33 -2.70 -13.44
N MET A 263 11.09 -1.50 -13.98
CA MET A 263 9.75 -1.18 -14.49
C MET A 263 9.27 -2.13 -15.58
N SER A 264 10.15 -2.61 -16.46
CA SER A 264 9.78 -3.61 -17.46
C SER A 264 9.30 -4.92 -16.83
N ALA A 265 10.00 -5.43 -15.81
CA ALA A 265 9.60 -6.65 -15.14
C ALA A 265 8.26 -6.49 -14.38
N LEU A 266 7.99 -5.30 -13.83
CA LEU A 266 6.68 -5.00 -13.23
C LEU A 266 5.56 -4.89 -14.26
N VAL A 267 5.85 -4.34 -15.44
CA VAL A 267 4.92 -4.32 -16.58
C VAL A 267 4.60 -5.75 -17.00
N ASP A 268 5.59 -6.62 -17.13
CA ASP A 268 5.40 -8.03 -17.50
C ASP A 268 4.57 -8.78 -16.45
N LEU A 269 4.90 -8.63 -15.16
CA LEU A 269 4.13 -9.20 -14.05
C LEU A 269 2.66 -8.74 -14.07
N TYR A 270 2.44 -7.45 -14.36
CA TYR A 270 1.10 -6.89 -14.46
C TYR A 270 0.34 -7.48 -15.66
N GLN A 271 0.96 -7.54 -16.84
CA GLN A 271 0.33 -8.07 -18.05
C GLN A 271 0.02 -9.57 -17.92
N GLU A 272 0.90 -10.36 -17.30
CA GLU A 272 0.66 -11.78 -17.06
C GLU A 272 -0.63 -12.04 -16.27
N HIS A 273 -0.93 -11.17 -15.28
CA HIS A 273 -2.01 -11.43 -14.33
C HIS A 273 -3.27 -10.60 -14.55
N VAL A 274 -3.13 -9.37 -15.05
CA VAL A 274 -4.25 -8.46 -15.33
C VAL A 274 -4.59 -8.45 -16.82
N GLY A 275 -3.60 -8.65 -17.68
CA GLY A 275 -3.79 -8.72 -19.13
C GLY A 275 -4.89 -9.70 -19.56
N PRO A 276 -4.99 -10.93 -19.03
CA PRO A 276 -6.09 -11.84 -19.38
C PRO A 276 -7.48 -11.32 -19.04
N LEU A 277 -7.63 -10.51 -17.98
CA LEU A 277 -8.93 -9.91 -17.63
C LEU A 277 -9.32 -8.82 -18.63
N VAL A 278 -8.36 -8.01 -19.07
CA VAL A 278 -8.58 -6.90 -20.02
C VAL A 278 -8.61 -7.40 -21.47
N GLY A 279 -7.82 -8.41 -21.82
CA GLY A 279 -7.74 -9.01 -23.15
C GLY A 279 -9.03 -9.74 -23.53
N ARG A 280 -9.64 -10.45 -22.57
CA ARG A 280 -11.00 -11.00 -22.74
C ARG A 280 -12.03 -9.91 -23.01
N VAL A 281 -11.82 -8.66 -22.55
CA VAL A 281 -12.70 -7.55 -22.94
C VAL A 281 -12.60 -7.35 -24.45
N ARG A 282 -11.39 -7.38 -25.00
CA ARG A 282 -11.15 -7.09 -26.42
C ARG A 282 -11.56 -8.25 -27.34
N GLU A 283 -11.41 -9.49 -26.89
CA GLU A 283 -11.72 -10.70 -27.66
C GLU A 283 -13.18 -11.18 -27.47
N ASP A 284 -13.78 -11.00 -26.30
CA ASP A 284 -15.14 -11.51 -25.98
C ASP A 284 -16.23 -10.42 -25.86
N VAL A 285 -15.90 -9.12 -25.84
CA VAL A 285 -16.94 -8.06 -25.92
C VAL A 285 -17.43 -7.87 -27.36
N THR A 286 -16.81 -8.54 -28.33
CA THR A 286 -17.31 -8.59 -29.70
C THR A 286 -18.63 -9.32 -29.85
N ARG A 287 -19.04 -10.18 -28.89
CA ARG A 287 -20.39 -10.79 -28.80
C ARG A 287 -20.40 -11.80 -27.64
N LEU A 288 -21.12 -11.51 -26.55
CA LEU A 288 -21.82 -12.60 -25.85
C LEU A 288 -23.21 -12.73 -26.46
N ASP A 289 -23.20 -12.96 -27.77
CA ASP A 289 -24.38 -13.38 -28.47
C ASP A 289 -24.65 -14.78 -27.97
N ILE A 290 -25.71 -14.91 -27.18
CA ILE A 290 -26.20 -16.21 -26.76
C ILE A 290 -26.36 -17.09 -28.02
N ASP A 291 -26.67 -16.50 -29.19
CA ASP A 291 -26.74 -17.23 -30.44
C ASP A 291 -25.40 -17.67 -31.04
N CYS A 292 -24.27 -17.11 -30.60
CA CYS A 292 -22.94 -17.63 -30.94
C CYS A 292 -22.50 -18.79 -30.03
N LEU A 293 -23.12 -18.97 -28.87
CA LEU A 293 -22.86 -20.14 -28.03
C LEU A 293 -23.47 -21.41 -28.67
N PRO A 294 -22.85 -22.59 -28.45
CA PRO A 294 -23.46 -23.86 -28.79
C PRO A 294 -24.90 -23.94 -28.24
N ARG A 295 -25.85 -24.40 -29.06
CA ARG A 295 -27.29 -24.40 -28.74
C ARG A 295 -27.62 -24.95 -27.34
N LYS A 296 -26.87 -25.97 -26.92
CA LYS A 296 -26.99 -26.63 -25.59
C LYS A 296 -26.60 -25.75 -24.40
N LEU A 297 -25.75 -24.73 -24.58
CA LEU A 297 -25.25 -23.86 -23.53
C LEU A 297 -26.05 -22.55 -23.42
N ARG A 298 -26.76 -22.16 -24.48
CA ARG A 298 -27.47 -20.88 -24.59
C ARG A 298 -28.39 -20.60 -23.41
N LEU A 299 -29.27 -21.56 -23.10
CA LEU A 299 -30.23 -21.42 -22.01
C LEU A 299 -29.52 -21.36 -20.65
N THR A 300 -28.47 -22.16 -20.46
CA THR A 300 -27.66 -22.13 -19.23
C THR A 300 -26.99 -20.77 -19.03
N ALA A 301 -26.35 -20.23 -20.07
CA ALA A 301 -25.74 -18.90 -20.02
C ALA A 301 -26.80 -17.81 -19.78
N ALA A 302 -27.95 -17.87 -20.45
CA ALA A 302 -29.05 -16.91 -20.27
C ALA A 302 -29.61 -16.90 -18.84
N CYS A 303 -29.83 -18.08 -18.25
CA CYS A 303 -30.29 -18.21 -16.86
C CYS A 303 -29.23 -17.72 -15.87
N TYR A 304 -27.96 -18.08 -16.10
CA TYR A 304 -26.85 -17.59 -15.27
C TYR A 304 -26.76 -16.07 -15.26
N LEU A 305 -26.78 -15.43 -16.45
CA LEU A 305 -26.68 -13.97 -16.61
C LEU A 305 -27.88 -13.20 -16.02
N ARG A 306 -29.02 -13.89 -15.83
CA ARG A 306 -30.19 -13.38 -15.09
C ARG A 306 -30.05 -13.49 -13.57
N GLY A 307 -28.97 -14.09 -13.07
CA GLY A 307 -28.69 -14.29 -11.65
C GLY A 307 -29.33 -15.54 -11.05
N GLU A 308 -29.76 -16.50 -11.85
CA GLU A 308 -30.35 -17.75 -11.36
C GLU A 308 -29.27 -18.73 -10.86
N ASP A 309 -29.57 -19.46 -9.78
CA ASP A 309 -28.69 -20.51 -9.27
C ASP A 309 -28.87 -21.80 -10.08
N LEU A 310 -27.96 -22.01 -11.03
CA LEU A 310 -28.01 -23.16 -11.93
C LEU A 310 -27.84 -24.51 -11.24
N ARG A 311 -27.36 -24.57 -9.99
CA ARG A 311 -27.29 -25.84 -9.22
C ARG A 311 -28.68 -26.38 -8.88
N GLN A 312 -29.69 -25.52 -8.86
CA GLN A 312 -31.09 -25.90 -8.62
C GLN A 312 -31.79 -26.38 -9.89
N HIS A 313 -31.25 -26.03 -11.07
CA HIS A 313 -31.89 -26.28 -12.36
C HIS A 313 -31.16 -27.33 -13.22
N LEU A 314 -29.90 -27.66 -12.91
CA LEU A 314 -29.09 -28.62 -13.66
C LEU A 314 -28.60 -29.77 -12.77
N SER A 315 -28.52 -30.96 -13.34
CA SER A 315 -27.83 -32.08 -12.68
C SER A 315 -26.34 -31.79 -12.53
N GLN A 316 -25.70 -32.35 -11.49
CA GLN A 316 -24.29 -32.10 -11.17
C GLN A 316 -23.36 -32.34 -12.37
N ALA A 317 -23.56 -33.44 -13.13
CA ALA A 317 -22.77 -33.75 -14.31
C ALA A 317 -22.96 -32.72 -15.45
N THR A 318 -24.20 -32.28 -15.69
CA THR A 318 -24.51 -31.26 -16.71
C THR A 318 -23.92 -29.91 -16.33
N PHE A 319 -24.02 -29.55 -15.05
CA PHE A 319 -23.46 -28.32 -14.50
C PHE A 319 -21.95 -28.23 -14.75
N TYR A 320 -21.17 -29.23 -14.35
CA TYR A 320 -19.72 -29.19 -14.52
C TYR A 320 -19.30 -29.24 -16.00
N ARG A 321 -20.03 -29.96 -16.85
CA ARG A 321 -19.81 -29.96 -18.30
C ARG A 321 -20.05 -28.57 -18.90
N HIS A 322 -21.19 -27.94 -18.60
CA HIS A 322 -21.52 -26.61 -19.09
C HIS A 322 -20.56 -25.57 -18.54
N ALA A 323 -20.16 -25.66 -17.27
CA ALA A 323 -19.17 -24.77 -16.66
C ALA A 323 -17.81 -24.86 -17.35
N LYS A 324 -17.36 -26.08 -17.68
CA LYS A 324 -16.12 -26.27 -18.43
C LYS A 324 -16.16 -25.60 -19.80
N GLU A 325 -17.25 -25.80 -20.54
CA GLU A 325 -17.40 -25.23 -21.89
C GLU A 325 -17.59 -23.71 -21.86
N LEU A 326 -18.41 -23.18 -20.95
CA LEU A 326 -18.70 -21.75 -20.81
C LEU A 326 -17.49 -20.93 -20.33
N ARG A 327 -16.57 -21.52 -19.55
CA ARG A 327 -15.32 -20.86 -19.17
C ARG A 327 -14.45 -20.49 -20.39
N GLY A 328 -14.56 -21.25 -21.48
CA GLY A 328 -13.89 -20.93 -22.75
C GLY A 328 -14.40 -19.64 -23.40
N TYR A 329 -15.59 -19.18 -23.00
CA TYR A 329 -16.22 -17.93 -23.44
C TYR A 329 -16.25 -16.87 -22.31
N GLY A 330 -15.39 -17.03 -21.30
CA GLY A 330 -15.30 -16.09 -20.17
C GLY A 330 -16.45 -16.15 -19.14
N ILE A 331 -17.39 -17.11 -19.25
CA ILE A 331 -18.51 -17.27 -18.29
C ILE A 331 -18.23 -18.40 -17.31
N ASP A 332 -18.21 -18.11 -16.01
CA ASP A 332 -18.05 -19.14 -14.97
C ASP A 332 -19.30 -19.33 -14.12
N ILE A 333 -20.16 -20.25 -14.57
CA ILE A 333 -21.41 -20.59 -13.87
C ILE A 333 -21.21 -21.26 -12.50
N ALA A 334 -19.98 -21.65 -12.15
CA ALA A 334 -19.66 -22.22 -10.85
C ALA A 334 -19.68 -21.18 -9.72
N GLU A 335 -19.42 -19.93 -10.07
CA GLU A 335 -19.37 -18.78 -9.18
C GLU A 335 -20.68 -18.00 -9.28
N PRO A 336 -21.39 -17.70 -8.18
CA PRO A 336 -22.64 -16.95 -8.23
C PRO A 336 -22.41 -15.53 -8.78
N LEU A 337 -23.37 -15.01 -9.56
CA LEU A 337 -23.40 -13.59 -9.84
C LEU A 337 -23.71 -12.80 -8.56
N ALA A 338 -23.20 -11.57 -8.47
CA ALA A 338 -23.52 -10.71 -7.35
C ALA A 338 -25.04 -10.46 -7.32
N LYS A 339 -25.64 -10.44 -6.12
CA LYS A 339 -27.10 -10.32 -5.89
C LYS A 339 -27.77 -9.09 -6.52
N PHE A 340 -26.99 -8.14 -7.04
CA PHE A 340 -27.45 -6.82 -7.45
C PHE A 340 -27.72 -6.66 -8.95
N GLU A 341 -27.62 -7.70 -9.79
CA GLU A 341 -27.68 -7.51 -11.25
C GLU A 341 -28.58 -8.50 -12.02
N LYS A 342 -29.48 -7.94 -12.83
CA LYS A 342 -29.95 -8.53 -14.09
C LYS A 342 -29.16 -7.84 -15.21
N ILE A 343 -28.33 -8.56 -15.95
CA ILE A 343 -27.55 -7.97 -17.05
C ILE A 343 -28.50 -7.77 -18.26
N SER A 344 -28.80 -6.53 -18.65
CA SER A 344 -29.62 -6.24 -19.85
C SER A 344 -28.80 -6.39 -21.13
N HIS A 345 -29.36 -7.08 -22.13
CA HIS A 345 -28.72 -7.59 -23.35
C HIS A 345 -28.26 -6.54 -24.40
N VAL A 346 -28.14 -5.26 -24.05
CA VAL A 346 -27.63 -4.25 -25.01
C VAL A 346 -26.12 -4.16 -24.89
N ILE A 347 -25.42 -4.90 -25.76
CA ILE A 347 -23.96 -4.99 -25.79
C ILE A 347 -23.41 -3.80 -26.56
N LYS A 348 -22.72 -2.88 -25.86
CA LYS A 348 -21.93 -1.81 -26.46
C LYS A 348 -20.45 -2.18 -26.32
N VAL A 349 -19.69 -2.14 -27.41
CA VAL A 349 -18.23 -2.33 -27.35
C VAL A 349 -17.63 -1.13 -26.62
N ILE A 350 -16.96 -1.40 -25.50
CA ILE A 350 -16.27 -0.40 -24.71
C ILE A 350 -14.78 -0.65 -24.90
N GLU A 351 -14.12 0.25 -25.64
CA GLU A 351 -12.68 0.22 -25.78
C GLU A 351 -12.03 0.73 -24.50
N ALA A 352 -11.39 -0.17 -23.76
CA ALA A 352 -10.59 0.17 -22.60
C ALA A 352 -9.13 0.41 -23.03
N THR A 353 -8.68 1.67 -22.94
CA THR A 353 -7.33 2.08 -23.34
C THR A 353 -6.51 2.48 -22.12
N PRO A 354 -5.26 1.99 -21.96
CA PRO A 354 -4.35 2.48 -20.95
C PRO A 354 -4.22 4.00 -20.97
N LEU A 355 -4.34 4.63 -19.80
CA LEU A 355 -4.30 6.09 -19.68
C LEU A 355 -2.94 6.56 -19.14
N THR A 356 -2.46 7.68 -19.67
CA THR A 356 -1.31 8.44 -19.17
C THR A 356 -1.78 9.70 -18.46
N ALA A 357 -0.93 10.25 -17.58
CA ALA A 357 -1.23 11.52 -16.94
C ALA A 357 -1.28 12.62 -18.01
N PRO A 358 -2.32 13.48 -18.03
CA PRO A 358 -2.32 14.66 -18.89
C PRO A 358 -1.31 15.69 -18.39
N ASP A 359 -0.79 16.53 -19.28
CA ASP A 359 0.33 17.46 -18.99
C ASP A 359 0.06 18.39 -17.80
N TRP A 360 -1.20 18.81 -17.63
CA TRP A 360 -1.61 19.69 -16.53
C TRP A 360 -1.64 19.00 -15.16
N TYR A 361 -1.68 17.67 -15.10
CA TYR A 361 -1.95 16.93 -13.86
C TYR A 361 -0.92 17.23 -12.78
N TRP A 362 0.37 17.05 -13.08
CA TRP A 362 1.45 17.20 -12.11
C TRP A 362 1.64 18.66 -11.65
N GLN A 363 1.38 19.62 -12.53
CA GLN A 363 1.37 21.03 -12.15
C GLN A 363 0.20 21.33 -11.20
N HIS A 364 -1.00 20.85 -11.51
CA HIS A 364 -2.17 21.04 -10.66
C HIS A 364 -2.01 20.42 -9.26
N GLN A 365 -1.37 19.25 -9.15
CA GLN A 365 -1.04 18.64 -7.85
C GLN A 365 -0.14 19.56 -7.01
N ARG A 366 0.89 20.17 -7.63
CA ARG A 366 1.81 21.10 -6.97
C ARG A 366 1.09 22.38 -6.54
N ASP A 367 0.31 22.98 -7.43
CA ASP A 367 -0.43 24.21 -7.13
C ASP A 367 -1.42 24.00 -5.98
N THR A 368 -2.11 22.87 -5.98
CA THR A 368 -3.07 22.51 -4.93
C THR A 368 -2.38 22.26 -3.58
N PHE A 369 -1.19 21.65 -3.59
CA PHE A 369 -0.40 21.47 -2.37
C PHE A 369 0.10 22.81 -1.81
N VAL A 370 0.56 23.73 -2.66
CA VAL A 370 1.00 25.07 -2.23
C VAL A 370 -0.16 25.91 -1.68
N ALA A 371 -1.36 25.76 -2.26
CA ALA A 371 -2.56 26.44 -1.83
C ALA A 371 -3.20 25.86 -0.56
N ASP A 372 -2.79 24.66 -0.11
CA ASP A 372 -3.35 24.04 1.09
C ASP A 372 -2.96 24.81 2.36
N GLU A 373 -3.96 25.40 3.03
CA GLU A 373 -3.75 26.18 4.26
C GLU A 373 -3.06 25.33 5.35
N ARG A 374 -3.31 24.02 5.41
CA ARG A 374 -2.62 23.14 6.37
C ARG A 374 -1.14 23.02 6.05
N ALA A 375 -0.78 22.87 4.78
CA ALA A 375 0.61 22.88 4.33
C ALA A 375 1.27 24.24 4.64
N GLN A 376 0.56 25.35 4.46
CA GLN A 376 1.06 26.69 4.80
C GLN A 376 1.28 26.87 6.32
N LEU A 377 0.34 26.41 7.13
CA LEU A 377 0.38 26.52 8.58
C LEU A 377 1.47 25.60 9.16
N GLU A 378 1.62 24.39 8.61
CA GLU A 378 2.69 23.46 8.95
C GLU A 378 4.07 24.01 8.54
N ARG A 379 4.21 24.58 7.33
CA ARG A 379 5.44 25.28 6.90
C ARG A 379 5.77 26.44 7.82
N THR A 380 4.77 27.20 8.25
CA THR A 380 4.95 28.34 9.16
C THR A 380 5.40 27.87 10.54
N GLN A 381 4.75 26.85 11.12
CA GLN A 381 5.15 26.24 12.39
C GLN A 381 6.56 25.64 12.32
N ARG A 382 6.92 24.99 11.21
CA ARG A 382 8.27 24.45 10.98
C ARG A 382 9.33 25.56 10.85
N LYS A 383 9.05 26.64 10.11
CA LYS A 383 9.92 27.82 10.01
C LYS A 383 10.14 28.47 11.37
N LEU A 384 9.08 28.64 12.15
CA LEU A 384 9.16 29.17 13.51
C LEU A 384 10.01 28.28 14.42
N ALA A 385 9.89 26.95 14.30
CA ALA A 385 10.66 26.05 15.13
C ALA A 385 12.13 25.92 14.72
N LEU A 386 12.44 26.07 13.43
CA LEU A 386 13.83 26.22 12.96
C LEU A 386 14.44 27.53 13.45
N ALA A 387 13.73 28.65 13.33
CA ALA A 387 14.17 29.94 13.86
C ALA A 387 14.40 29.89 15.38
N ALA A 388 13.53 29.21 16.13
CA ALA A 388 13.70 29.00 17.57
C ALA A 388 14.96 28.18 17.92
N ASN A 389 15.36 27.23 17.06
CA ASN A 389 16.58 26.44 17.23
C ASN A 389 17.85 27.21 16.80
N ASP A 390 17.75 28.20 15.92
CA ASP A 390 18.88 29.06 15.53
C ASP A 390 19.11 30.21 16.54
N GLU A 391 18.06 30.72 17.19
CA GLU A 391 18.18 31.76 18.24
C GLU A 391 18.62 31.21 19.61
N THR A 392 18.46 29.90 19.84
CA THR A 392 19.06 29.22 20.99
C THR A 392 20.45 28.74 20.58
N SER A 393 21.50 29.22 21.27
CA SER A 393 22.87 28.69 21.09
C SER A 393 22.82 27.16 21.00
N PRO A 394 23.51 26.54 20.02
CA PRO A 394 23.24 25.17 19.64
C PRO A 394 23.33 24.30 20.89
N ILE A 395 22.19 23.76 21.29
CA ILE A 395 22.19 22.64 22.22
C ILE A 395 22.91 21.55 21.45
N ARG A 396 24.18 21.33 21.78
CA ARG A 396 24.94 20.17 21.31
C ARG A 396 23.99 18.98 21.46
N ALA A 397 23.68 18.32 20.36
CA ALA A 397 23.11 16.99 20.43
C ALA A 397 24.13 16.16 21.19
N VAL A 398 23.89 15.97 22.48
CA VAL A 398 24.63 15.04 23.30
C VAL A 398 24.22 13.68 22.76
N ALA A 399 25.06 13.11 21.89
CA ALA A 399 25.17 11.66 21.82
C ALA A 399 25.29 11.18 23.27
N ASN A 400 24.49 10.20 23.70
CA ASN A 400 24.55 9.67 25.05
C ASN A 400 26.01 9.57 25.53
N GLY A 401 26.36 10.42 26.48
CA GLY A 401 27.74 10.70 26.85
C GLY A 401 27.85 12.07 27.51
N ASP A 402 27.87 12.06 28.84
CA ASP A 402 28.22 13.14 29.77
C ASP A 402 27.16 14.21 30.10
N ARG A 403 26.38 13.88 31.13
CA ARG A 403 26.11 14.82 32.24
C ARG A 403 26.45 14.12 33.56
N LEU A 404 27.64 14.41 34.07
CA LEU A 404 28.26 13.83 35.26
C LEU A 404 27.88 14.55 36.56
N ASP A 405 26.76 15.28 36.63
CA ASP A 405 26.53 16.19 37.78
C ASP A 405 25.40 15.80 38.74
N HIS A 406 24.76 14.63 38.59
CA HIS A 406 23.68 14.22 39.52
C HIS A 406 23.74 12.77 40.02
N PHE A 407 24.86 12.06 39.82
CA PHE A 407 25.00 10.69 40.34
C PHE A 407 25.22 10.65 41.86
N ASP A 408 25.97 11.62 42.41
CA ASP A 408 26.26 11.66 43.86
C ASP A 408 25.04 12.09 44.70
N THR A 409 24.10 12.85 44.14
CA THR A 409 22.89 13.27 44.84
C THR A 409 21.83 12.16 44.86
N ALA A 410 21.71 11.38 43.78
CA ALA A 410 20.75 10.27 43.69
C ALA A 410 21.14 9.06 44.55
N ILE A 411 22.45 8.83 44.77
CA ILE A 411 22.93 7.76 45.66
C ILE A 411 22.70 8.12 47.14
N GLN A 412 22.83 9.40 47.52
CA GLN A 412 22.55 9.84 48.89
C GLN A 412 21.06 9.72 49.28
N GLU A 413 20.14 9.90 48.33
CA GLU A 413 18.70 9.74 48.57
C GLU A 413 18.23 8.28 48.59
N TYR A 414 19.01 7.33 48.06
CA TYR A 414 18.64 5.91 48.05
C TYR A 414 19.10 5.13 49.32
N THR A 415 20.03 5.66 50.11
CA THR A 415 20.55 4.98 51.32
C THR A 415 19.94 5.41 52.66
N ALA A 416 18.90 6.25 52.68
CA ALA A 416 18.29 6.71 53.94
C ALA A 416 16.75 6.58 53.96
N GLY A 417 16.27 5.36 54.20
CA GLY A 417 15.18 5.07 55.14
C GLY A 417 13.72 5.45 54.81
N GLY A 418 12.83 4.46 55.00
CA GLY A 418 11.61 4.68 55.78
C GLY A 418 10.27 4.73 55.03
N HIS A 419 9.35 3.87 55.45
CA HIS A 419 7.94 3.78 55.02
C HIS A 419 7.16 5.11 55.08
N GLY A 420 6.15 5.27 54.21
CA GLY A 420 5.03 6.19 54.47
C GLY A 420 4.22 6.68 53.27
N ALA A 421 3.03 6.09 53.09
CA ALA A 421 1.77 6.64 52.57
C ALA A 421 1.75 7.85 51.60
N GLY A 422 1.25 7.58 50.38
CA GLY A 422 0.10 8.26 49.77
C GLY A 422 0.18 9.76 49.43
N LYS A 423 0.23 10.07 48.14
CA LYS A 423 -0.50 11.20 47.52
C LYS A 423 -0.62 10.99 46.02
N GLY A 424 -1.86 10.90 45.54
CA GLY A 424 -2.18 10.72 44.12
C GLY A 424 -1.73 11.90 43.27
N LEU A 425 -1.08 11.60 42.15
CA LEU A 425 -0.83 12.54 41.06
C LEU A 425 -1.92 12.35 40.00
N ARG A 426 -2.73 13.40 39.79
CA ARG A 426 -3.69 13.49 38.68
C ARG A 426 -2.94 13.67 37.35
N PRO A 427 -3.48 13.18 36.23
CA PRO A 427 -2.86 13.35 34.92
C PRO A 427 -2.90 14.83 34.52
N THR A 428 -1.74 15.42 34.32
CA THR A 428 -1.59 16.78 33.78
C THR A 428 -1.27 16.68 32.29
N SER A 429 -2.20 17.21 31.49
CA SER A 429 -2.08 17.79 30.14
C SER A 429 -1.17 17.15 29.08
N ALA A 430 -1.76 16.98 27.89
CA ALA A 430 -1.11 16.69 26.62
C ALA A 430 0.06 17.65 26.33
N ILE A 431 1.28 17.11 26.23
CA ILE A 431 2.47 17.84 25.75
C ILE A 431 3.23 16.96 24.74
N GLU A 432 3.04 17.36 23.48
CA GLU A 432 4.01 17.51 22.40
C GLU A 432 4.91 16.34 21.97
N ARG A 433 4.54 15.82 20.79
CA ARG A 433 5.37 15.04 19.86
C ARG A 433 6.64 15.83 19.51
N ARG A 434 7.77 15.48 20.11
CA ARG A 434 9.09 15.95 19.63
C ARG A 434 9.53 15.11 18.43
N GLY A 435 9.08 15.51 17.24
CA GLY A 435 9.79 15.20 16.00
C GLY A 435 11.01 16.11 15.91
N GLY A 436 12.18 15.54 15.58
CA GLY A 436 13.40 16.32 15.36
C GLY A 436 13.21 17.33 14.23
N PHE A 437 13.79 18.53 14.41
CA PHE A 437 13.67 19.66 13.49
C PHE A 437 14.75 19.61 12.39
N LEU A 438 14.37 19.73 11.11
CA LEU A 438 15.24 20.13 9.98
C LEU A 438 14.44 20.78 8.80
N SER A 439 15.10 21.77 8.16
CA SER A 439 14.89 22.57 6.92
C SER A 439 13.49 23.07 6.51
N ALA A 440 13.42 24.36 6.13
CA ALA A 440 12.22 25.09 5.73
C ALA A 440 11.72 24.78 4.31
N ASP A 441 12.51 24.09 3.50
CA ASP A 441 12.30 23.99 2.04
C ASP A 441 11.81 22.62 1.54
N ASP A 442 11.68 21.61 2.41
CA ASP A 442 11.34 20.25 1.95
C ASP A 442 9.85 19.92 2.06
N THR A 443 9.08 20.21 1.00
CA THR A 443 7.99 19.32 0.51
C THR A 443 7.67 19.56 -0.98
N TRP A 444 7.75 18.44 -1.75
CA TRP A 444 7.60 18.13 -3.19
C TRP A 444 8.60 18.77 -4.20
N PRO A 445 9.56 17.96 -4.74
CA PRO A 445 9.77 17.98 -6.18
C PRO A 445 9.96 16.55 -6.71
N TRP A 446 8.91 15.74 -6.73
CA TRP A 446 8.98 14.49 -7.49
C TRP A 446 8.62 14.87 -8.91
N VAL A 447 9.57 14.64 -9.82
CA VAL A 447 9.69 15.22 -11.17
C VAL A 447 10.42 16.57 -11.16
N GLN A 448 11.74 16.53 -10.97
CA GLN A 448 12.59 17.36 -11.85
C GLN A 448 12.57 16.69 -13.23
N SER A 449 12.30 17.50 -14.25
CA SER A 449 12.22 17.14 -15.68
C SER A 449 13.36 16.28 -16.17
#